data_AF-A0A8X6IKC4-F1
#
_entry.id   AF-A0A8X6IKC4-F1
#
_cell.length_a   1.000
_cell.length_b   1.000
_cell.length_c   1.000
_cell.angle_alpha   90.00
_cell.angle_beta   90.00
_cell.angle_gamma   90.00
#
_symmetry.space_group_name_H-M   'P 1'
#
loop_
_entity.id
_entity.type
_entity.pdbx_description
1 polymer ?
#
loop_
_entity_poly.entity_id
_entity_poly.type
_entity_poly.pdbx_seq_one_letter_code
_entity_poly.pdbx_strand_id
1 'polypeptide(L)'
;MEKITPNRIDEIISAEISDIEIDEDLQDIVTKNTIHSPCGSLNNSLCVSDEKCTRKCPRDLLAETITGNDGYPLYRRRSTDDG
;
A
#
# COMPACT_ATOMS: atom_id res chain seq x y z
N MET A 1 8.98 24.92 10.08
CA MET A 1 9.15 23.48 9.77
C MET A 1 8.35 23.22 8.52
N GLU A 2 8.99 22.99 7.38
CA GLU A 2 8.27 22.65 6.15
C GLU A 2 7.51 21.35 6.37
N LYS A 3 6.19 21.42 6.26
CA LYS A 3 5.33 20.23 6.32
C LYS A 3 5.43 19.56 4.96
N ILE A 4 5.80 18.28 4.94
CA ILE A 4 5.77 17.49 3.70
C ILE A 4 4.33 17.49 3.18
N THR A 5 4.15 17.87 1.92
CA THR A 5 2.85 17.88 1.26
C THR A 5 2.55 16.51 0.65
N PRO A 6 1.29 16.05 0.64
CA PRO A 6 0.87 14.80 0.00
C PRO A 6 1.47 14.59 -1.40
N ASN A 7 1.37 15.59 -2.28
CA ASN A 7 1.88 15.51 -3.66
C ASN A 7 3.38 15.17 -3.73
N ARG A 8 4.19 15.71 -2.82
CA ARG A 8 5.64 15.49 -2.80
C ARG A 8 5.99 14.10 -2.26
N ILE A 9 5.10 13.49 -1.48
CA ILE A 9 5.21 12.08 -1.10
C ILE A 9 4.84 11.22 -2.30
N ASP A 10 3.73 11.52 -2.96
CA ASP A 10 3.24 10.74 -4.09
C ASP A 10 4.21 10.76 -5.30
N GLU A 11 4.98 11.84 -5.47
CA GLU A 11 6.07 11.93 -6.47
C GLU A 11 7.23 10.95 -6.21
N ILE A 12 7.41 10.50 -4.97
CA ILE A 12 8.56 9.69 -4.55
C ILE A 12 8.14 8.27 -4.17
N ILE A 13 6.95 8.12 -3.57
CA ILE A 13 6.43 6.88 -3.01
C ILE A 13 4.97 6.73 -3.43
N SER A 14 4.68 5.68 -4.18
CA SER A 14 3.32 5.26 -4.51
C SER A 14 3.01 3.89 -3.89
N ALA A 15 1.75 3.69 -3.52
CA ALA A 15 1.23 2.37 -3.11
C ALA A 15 0.44 1.69 -4.25
N GLU A 16 0.54 2.21 -5.47
CA GLU A 16 -0.06 1.66 -6.69
C GLU A 16 0.85 0.57 -7.29
N ILE A 17 0.23 -0.39 -7.97
CA ILE A 17 0.95 -1.41 -8.74
C ILE A 17 1.30 -0.79 -10.09
N SER A 18 2.57 -0.86 -10.48
CA SER A 18 3.03 -0.37 -11.79
C SER A 18 2.31 -1.06 -12.94
N ASP A 19 2.03 -0.30 -14.00
CA ASP A 19 1.47 -0.84 -15.23
C ASP A 19 2.52 -1.72 -15.94
N ILE A 20 2.07 -2.90 -16.40
CA ILE A 20 2.93 -3.85 -17.11
C ILE A 20 3.43 -3.29 -18.44
N GLU A 21 2.63 -2.42 -19.10
CA GLU A 21 3.00 -1.81 -20.37
C GLU A 21 4.04 -0.69 -20.21
N ILE A 22 4.14 -0.13 -19.01
CA ILE A 22 5.07 0.97 -18.69
C ILE A 22 6.38 0.43 -18.12
N ASP A 23 6.31 -0.51 -17.17
CA ASP A 23 7.48 -1.06 -16.47
C ASP A 23 7.18 -2.47 -15.92
N GLU A 24 7.35 -3.47 -16.78
CA GLU A 24 7.16 -4.90 -16.45
C GLU A 24 8.09 -5.37 -15.31
N ASP A 25 9.35 -4.93 -15.30
CA ASP A 25 10.34 -5.32 -14.30
C ASP A 25 9.92 -4.81 -12.91
N LEU A 26 9.52 -3.53 -12.83
CA LEU A 26 9.02 -2.95 -11.59
C LEU A 26 7.72 -3.62 -11.15
N GLN A 27 6.83 -3.95 -12.09
CA GLN A 27 5.60 -4.68 -11.76
C GLN A 27 5.91 -6.07 -11.18
N ASP A 28 6.83 -6.85 -11.76
CA ASP A 28 7.21 -8.17 -11.22
C ASP A 28 7.81 -8.05 -9.82
N ILE A 29 8.70 -7.07 -9.61
CA ILE A 29 9.31 -6.80 -8.30
C ILE A 29 8.24 -6.41 -7.27
N VAL A 30 7.35 -5.48 -7.62
CA VAL A 30 6.27 -5.02 -6.72
C VAL A 30 5.32 -6.16 -6.41
N THR A 31 4.90 -6.93 -7.41
CA THR A 31 3.96 -8.06 -7.26
C THR A 31 4.55 -9.17 -6.40
N LYS A 32 5.83 -9.52 -6.59
CA LYS A 32 6.51 -10.54 -5.78
C LYS A 32 6.77 -10.12 -4.34
N ASN A 33 7.15 -8.86 -4.12
CA ASN A 33 7.74 -8.45 -2.84
C ASN A 33 6.83 -7.59 -1.97
N THR A 34 5.86 -6.87 -2.56
CA THR A 34 5.05 -5.88 -1.83
C THR A 34 3.61 -6.33 -1.60
N ILE A 35 3.12 -7.31 -2.38
CA ILE A 35 1.78 -7.86 -2.21
C ILE A 35 1.79 -8.81 -1.04
N HIS A 36 0.92 -8.52 -0.08
CA HIS A 36 0.70 -9.40 1.04
C HIS A 36 -0.17 -10.58 0.60
N SER A 37 0.33 -11.81 0.77
CA SER A 37 -0.50 -13.00 0.60
C SER A 37 -1.73 -12.94 1.54
N PRO A 38 -2.85 -13.58 1.18
CA PRO A 38 -4.05 -13.56 2.02
C PRO A 38 -3.77 -14.02 3.45
N CYS A 39 -4.14 -13.20 4.43
CA CYS A 39 -4.08 -13.53 5.84
C CYS A 39 -5.21 -14.50 6.21
N GLY A 40 -4.92 -15.53 7.00
CA GLY A 40 -5.93 -16.35 7.66
C GLY A 40 -5.89 -17.83 7.27
N SER A 41 -7.02 -18.53 7.43
CA SER A 41 -7.10 -20.00 7.39
C SER A 41 -6.55 -20.67 6.11
N LEU A 42 -6.46 -19.95 4.99
CA LEU A 42 -5.88 -20.49 3.76
C LEU A 42 -4.34 -20.42 3.75
N ASN A 43 -3.73 -19.49 4.49
CA ASN A 43 -2.28 -19.31 4.59
C ASN A 43 -1.92 -18.84 6.00
N ASN A 44 -1.35 -19.73 6.82
CA ASN A 44 -0.86 -19.46 8.18
C ASN A 44 0.35 -18.50 8.17
N SER A 45 0.11 -17.26 7.77
CA SER A 45 1.09 -16.19 7.81
C SER A 45 1.34 -15.77 9.25
N LEU A 46 2.62 -15.52 9.59
CA LEU A 46 3.06 -15.11 10.94
C LEU A 46 2.42 -13.80 11.43
N CYS A 47 1.76 -13.06 10.53
CA CYS A 47 1.08 -11.81 10.85
C CYS A 47 -0.34 -12.01 11.40
N VAL A 48 -0.87 -13.23 11.50
CA VAL A 48 -2.23 -13.48 12.02
C VAL A 48 -2.22 -13.70 13.54
N SER A 49 -3.10 -13.01 14.26
CA SER A 49 -3.38 -13.21 15.68
C SER A 49 -4.86 -12.93 15.94
N ASP A 50 -5.52 -13.76 16.75
CA ASP A 50 -6.98 -13.67 17.02
C ASP A 50 -7.83 -13.54 15.73
N GLU A 51 -7.53 -14.36 14.72
CA GLU A 51 -8.17 -14.37 13.40
C GLU A 51 -8.03 -13.06 12.59
N LYS A 52 -7.21 -12.11 13.08
CA LYS A 52 -6.98 -10.81 12.45
C LYS A 52 -5.53 -10.64 12.02
N CYS A 53 -5.32 -9.93 10.91
CA CYS A 53 -3.99 -9.53 10.50
C CYS A 53 -3.46 -8.41 11.43
N THR A 54 -2.40 -8.69 12.18
CA THR A 54 -1.69 -7.71 13.02
C THR A 54 -1.08 -6.55 12.21
N ARG A 55 -0.84 -6.77 10.91
CA ARG A 55 -0.34 -5.76 9.96
C ARG A 55 -1.44 -4.95 9.28
N LYS A 56 -2.72 -5.20 9.63
CA LYS A 56 -3.90 -4.51 9.10
C LYS A 56 -4.05 -4.65 7.57
N CYS A 57 -3.85 -5.87 7.06
CA CYS A 57 -4.10 -6.19 5.66
C CYS A 57 -5.50 -6.80 5.45
N PRO A 58 -6.20 -6.45 4.37
CA PRO A 58 -5.88 -5.36 3.44
C PRO A 58 -6.02 -3.99 4.13
N ARG A 59 -5.22 -3.00 3.70
CA ARG A 59 -5.33 -1.62 4.19
C ARG A 59 -6.55 -0.95 3.55
N ASP A 60 -7.10 0.05 4.25
CA ASP A 60 -8.19 0.86 3.72
C ASP A 60 -7.80 1.57 2.43
N LEU A 61 -8.77 1.71 1.54
CA LEU A 61 -8.64 2.51 0.32
C LEU A 61 -8.72 3.99 0.70
N LEU A 62 -7.84 4.78 0.09
CA LEU A 62 -7.69 6.21 0.36
C LEU A 62 -7.54 6.94 -0.97
N ALA A 63 -8.42 7.90 -1.24
CA ALA A 63 -8.39 8.69 -2.47
C ALA A 63 -7.19 9.65 -2.55
N GLU A 64 -6.58 10.00 -1.41
CA GLU A 64 -5.44 10.90 -1.33
C GLU A 64 -4.49 10.52 -0.19
N THR A 65 -3.22 10.94 -0.30
CA THR A 65 -2.24 10.76 0.77
C THR A 65 -2.51 11.76 1.90
N ILE A 66 -2.59 11.25 3.14
CA ILE A 66 -2.86 12.07 4.33
C ILE A 66 -1.58 12.16 5.17
N THR A 67 -1.08 13.38 5.38
CA THR A 67 0.11 13.62 6.21
C THR A 67 -0.28 13.80 7.68
N GLY A 68 -0.07 12.73 8.46
CA GLY A 68 -0.27 12.69 9.90
C GLY A 68 0.81 13.47 10.68
N ASN A 69 0.55 13.68 11.98
CA ASN A 69 1.48 14.37 12.89
C ASN A 69 2.51 13.41 13.54
N ASP A 70 2.37 12.12 13.29
CA ASP A 70 3.25 11.03 13.77
C ASP A 70 4.45 10.76 12.85
N GLY A 71 4.56 11.52 11.74
CA GLY A 71 5.64 11.37 10.77
C GLY A 71 5.45 10.22 9.77
N TYR A 72 4.32 9.49 9.82
CA TYR A 72 4.01 8.43 8.88
C TYR A 72 2.80 8.80 8.01
N PRO A 73 2.97 9.12 6.73
CA PRO A 73 1.83 9.42 5.88
C PRO A 73 0.98 8.17 5.63
N LEU A 74 -0.33 8.36 5.56
CA LEU A 74 -1.24 7.36 5.04
C LEU A 74 -1.30 7.55 3.52
N TYR A 75 -0.67 6.64 2.78
CA TYR A 75 -0.57 6.75 1.32
C TYR A 75 -1.91 6.52 0.62
N ARG A 76 -2.11 7.22 -0.49
CA ARG A 76 -3.21 7.00 -1.45
C ARG A 76 -3.24 5.54 -1.91
N ARG A 77 -4.44 4.94 -1.92
CA ARG A 77 -4.76 3.60 -2.43
C ARG A 77 -6.10 3.65 -3.15
N ARG A 78 -6.07 3.72 -4.47
CA ARG A 78 -7.28 3.77 -5.31
C ARG A 78 -7.96 2.42 -5.38
N SER A 79 -9.29 2.43 -5.45
CA SER A 79 -10.07 1.26 -5.82
C SER A 79 -9.90 0.99 -7.32
N THR A 80 -10.23 -0.24 -7.75
CA THR A 80 -10.36 -0.56 -9.17
C THR A 80 -11.49 0.23 -9.85
N ASP A 81 -12.42 0.79 -9.07
CA ASP A 81 -13.54 1.59 -9.58
C ASP A 81 -13.15 3.06 -9.80
N ASP A 82 -11.98 3.50 -9.30
CA ASP A 82 -11.54 4.91 -9.34
C ASP A 82 -10.83 5.33 -10.64
N GLY A 83 -10.56 4.39 -11.56
CA GLY A 83 -9.99 4.66 -12.90
C GLY A 83 -8.47 4.74 -12.95
#